data_AF-A0A257T7C6-F1
#
_entry.id   AF-A0A257T7C6-F1
#
_cell.length_a   1.000
_cell.length_b   1.000
_cell.length_c   1.000
_cell.angle_alpha   90.00
_cell.angle_beta   90.00
_cell.angle_gamma   90.00
#
_symmetry.space_group_name_H-M   'P 1'
#
loop_
_entity.id
_entity.type
_entity.pdbx_description
1 polymer ?
#
loop_
_entity_poly.entity_id
_entity_poly.type
_entity_poly.pdbx_seq_one_letter_code
_entity_poly.pdbx_strand_id
1 'polypeptide(L)' 'MKTSEVMVGLLERMAEVRARCPEMRFGQILATVGLLAEDETGHSLWEVEDSDLLAALERFARDLAAREQPAEANATA' A
#
# COMPACT_ATOMS: atom_id res chain seq x y z
N MET A 1 4.03 -10.47 15.16
CA MET A 1 2.56 -10.38 14.96
C MET A 1 2.06 -11.78 14.63
N LYS A 2 0.86 -12.19 15.03
CA LYS A 2 0.36 -13.52 14.63
C LYS A 2 0.02 -13.48 13.12
N THR A 3 0.30 -14.54 12.36
CA THR A 3 0.02 -14.60 10.90
C THR A 3 -1.42 -14.20 10.55
N SER A 4 -2.39 -14.58 11.39
CA SER A 4 -3.80 -14.17 11.24
C SER A 4 -4.01 -12.65 11.30
N GLU A 5 -3.30 -11.96 12.20
CA GLU A 5 -3.38 -10.50 12.35
C GLU A 5 -2.77 -9.79 11.13
N VAL A 6 -1.67 -10.32 10.59
CA VAL A 6 -1.03 -9.80 9.36
C VAL A 6 -1.96 -9.93 8.17
N MET A 7 -2.58 -11.10 7.98
CA MET A 7 -3.51 -11.33 6.89
C MET A 7 -4.75 -10.44 6.96
N VAL A 8 -5.31 -10.22 8.16
CA VAL A 8 -6.40 -9.27 8.34
C VAL A 8 -5.95 -7.86 7.97
N GLY A 9 -4.77 -7.43 8.44
CA GLY A 9 -4.21 -6.13 8.10
C GLY A 9 -4.02 -5.93 6.59
N LEU A 10 -3.51 -6.94 5.88
CA LEU A 10 -3.36 -6.91 4.42
C LEU A 10 -4.70 -6.70 3.72
N LEU A 11 -5.73 -7.46 4.10
CA LEU A 11 -7.05 -7.36 3.49
C LEU A 11 -7.71 -6.00 3.78
N GLU A 12 -7.59 -5.50 5.00
CA GLU A 12 -8.12 -4.18 5.39
C GLU A 12 -7.45 -3.05 4.60
N ARG A 13 -6.12 -3.07 4.50
CA ARG A 13 -5.38 -2.05 3.75
C ARG A 13 -5.63 -2.13 2.24
N MET A 14 -5.77 -3.34 1.70
CA MET A 14 -6.15 -3.55 0.30
C MET A 14 -7.53 -2.95 0.00
N ALA A 15 -8.49 -3.12 0.91
CA ALA A 15 -9.81 -2.52 0.79
C ALA A 15 -9.75 -0.98 0.85
N GLU A 16 -8.92 -0.42 1.75
CA GLU A 16 -8.69 1.03 1.86
C GLU A 16 -8.11 1.61 0.56
N VAL A 17 -7.06 0.98 0.02
CA VAL A 17 -6.44 1.38 -1.25
C VAL A 17 -7.44 1.31 -2.40
N ARG A 18 -8.25 0.24 -2.47
CA ARG A 18 -9.29 0.10 -3.49
C ARG A 18 -10.38 1.17 -3.38
N ALA A 19 -10.67 1.66 -2.18
CA ALA A 19 -11.63 2.74 -1.98
C ALA A 19 -11.09 4.09 -2.48
N ARG A 20 -9.78 4.34 -2.32
CA ARG A 20 -9.12 5.58 -2.78
C ARG A 20 -8.80 5.61 -4.27
N CYS A 21 -8.48 4.46 -4.88
CA CYS A 21 -8.16 4.35 -6.30
C CYS A 21 -9.18 3.46 -7.03
N PRO A 22 -10.46 3.88 -7.17
CA PRO A 22 -11.51 3.05 -7.75
C PRO A 22 -11.29 2.70 -9.23
N GLU A 23 -10.44 3.46 -9.93
CA GLU A 23 -10.04 3.27 -11.31
C GLU A 23 -9.05 2.12 -11.51
N MET A 24 -8.28 1.76 -10.46
CA MET A 24 -7.34 0.65 -10.54
C MET A 24 -8.05 -0.69 -10.40
N ARG A 25 -7.78 -1.62 -11.32
CA ARG A 25 -8.20 -3.02 -11.17
C ARG A 25 -7.43 -3.69 -10.03
N PHE A 26 -8.06 -4.66 -9.38
CA PHE A 26 -7.43 -5.41 -8.27
C PHE A 26 -6.04 -5.98 -8.60
N GLY A 27 -5.88 -6.61 -9.76
CA GLY A 27 -4.58 -7.13 -10.19
C GLY A 27 -3.50 -6.06 -10.39
N GLN A 28 -3.89 -4.80 -10.70
CA GLN A 28 -2.94 -3.69 -10.80
C GLN A 28 -2.51 -3.21 -9.40
N ILE A 29 -3.43 -3.21 -8.43
CA ILE A 29 -3.10 -2.93 -7.03
C ILE A 29 -2.09 -3.96 -6.52
N LEU A 30 -2.38 -5.26 -6.71
CA LEU A 30 -1.46 -6.35 -6.34
C LEU A 30 -0.09 -6.21 -6.99
N ALA A 31 -0.03 -5.96 -8.29
CA ALA A 31 1.23 -5.78 -8.99
C ALA A 31 2.02 -4.57 -8.47
N THR A 32 1.34 -3.46 -8.18
CA THR A 32 1.98 -2.26 -7.63
C THR A 32 2.57 -2.51 -6.26
N VAL A 33 1.80 -3.14 -5.37
CA VAL A 33 2.25 -3.46 -4.01
C VAL A 33 3.37 -4.49 -4.03
N GLY A 34 3.30 -5.50 -4.90
CA GLY A 34 4.38 -6.47 -5.09
C GLY A 34 5.69 -5.83 -5.57
N LEU A 35 5.61 -4.89 -6.53
CA LEU A 35 6.79 -4.13 -6.98
C LEU A 35 7.37 -3.25 -5.87
N LEU A 36 6.53 -2.62 -5.03
CA LEU A 36 6.99 -1.83 -3.89
C LEU A 36 7.69 -2.70 -2.85
N ALA A 37 7.13 -3.87 -2.55
CA ALA A 37 7.73 -4.79 -1.59
C ALA A 37 9.04 -5.37 -2.13
N GLU A 38 9.13 -5.66 -3.43
CA GLU A 38 10.37 -6.09 -4.10
C GLU A 38 11.45 -5.00 -4.07
N ASP A 39 11.09 -3.74 -4.29
CA ASP A 39 12.02 -2.60 -4.17
C ASP A 39 12.57 -2.46 -2.73
N GLU A 40 11.74 -2.70 -1.72
CA GLU A 40 12.12 -2.54 -0.31
C GLU A 40 12.92 -3.72 0.25
N THR A 41 12.60 -4.94 -0.18
CA THR A 41 13.15 -6.18 0.40
C THR A 41 14.14 -6.91 -0.50
N GLY A 42 14.13 -6.63 -1.80
CA GLY A 42 14.84 -7.39 -2.82
C GLY A 42 14.21 -8.76 -3.12
N HIS A 43 13.05 -9.08 -2.55
CA HIS A 43 12.35 -10.34 -2.75
C HIS A 43 11.16 -10.19 -3.69
N SER A 44 11.00 -11.15 -4.60
CA SER A 44 9.82 -11.18 -5.46
C SER A 44 8.54 -11.40 -4.63
N LEU A 45 7.37 -11.11 -5.22
CA LEU A 45 6.08 -11.32 -4.55
C LEU A 45 5.87 -12.77 -4.06
N TRP A 46 6.55 -13.76 -4.65
CA TRP A 46 6.48 -15.16 -4.21
C TRP A 46 7.28 -15.45 -2.94
N GLU A 47 8.27 -14.62 -2.64
CA GLU A 47 9.26 -14.84 -1.57
C GLU A 47 9.13 -13.82 -0.44
N VAL A 48 8.44 -12.71 -0.69
CA VAL A 48 8.23 -11.68 0.33
C VAL A 48 7.32 -12.20 1.45
N GLU A 49 7.71 -11.91 2.69
CA GLU A 49 6.91 -12.27 3.85
C GLU A 49 5.67 -11.36 3.95
N ASP A 50 4.56 -11.90 4.47
CA ASP A 50 3.30 -11.16 4.60
C ASP A 50 3.46 -9.85 5.40
N SER A 51 4.39 -9.81 6.36
CA SER A 51 4.67 -8.62 7.16
C SER A 51 5.32 -7.51 6.35
N ASP A 52 6.20 -7.87 5.42
CA ASP A 52 6.89 -6.89 4.56
C ASP A 52 5.95 -6.40 3.47
N LEU A 53 5.12 -7.31 2.92
CA LEU A 53 4.05 -6.94 2.01
C LEU A 53 3.05 -5.97 2.67
N LEU A 54 2.72 -6.18 3.95
CA LEU A 54 1.86 -5.28 4.72
C LEU A 54 2.52 -3.91 4.90
N ALA A 55 3.81 -3.85 5.22
CA ALA A 55 4.56 -2.60 5.36
C ALA A 55 4.58 -1.79 4.06
N ALA A 56 4.83 -2.45 2.91
CA ALA A 56 4.80 -1.82 1.60
C ALA A 56 3.40 -1.27 1.26
N LEU A 57 2.35 -2.02 1.59
CA LEU A 57 0.97 -1.62 1.40
C LEU A 57 0.56 -0.44 2.30
N GLU A 58 1.02 -0.41 3.55
CA GLU A 58 0.81 0.72 4.47
C GLU A 58 1.51 1.99 3.98
N ARG A 59 2.72 1.86 3.44
CA ARG A 59 3.41 2.97 2.77
C ARG A 59 2.62 3.46 1.57
N PHE A 60 2.17 2.56 0.69
CA PHE A 60 1.37 2.94 -0.47
C PHE A 60 0.08 3.68 -0.08
N ALA A 61 -0.63 3.20 0.94
CA ALA A 61 -1.83 3.86 1.45
C ALA A 61 -1.54 5.27 2.01
N ARG A 62 -0.41 5.45 2.71
CA ARG A 62 0.05 6.77 3.19
C ARG A 62 0.39 7.72 2.05
N ASP A 63 1.10 7.24 1.03
CA ASP A 63 1.47 8.05 -0.13
C ASP A 63 0.24 8.51 -0.92
N LEU A 64 -0.79 7.66 -1.02
CA LEU A 64 -2.09 8.04 -1.58
C LEU A 64 -2.78 9.13 -0.75
N ALA A 65 -2.87 8.93 0.57
CA ALA A 65 -3.49 9.89 1.47
C ALA A 65 -2.77 11.25 1.47
N ALA A 66 -1.44 11.25 1.34
CA ALA A 66 -0.65 12.48 1.25
C ALA A 66 -0.90 13.26 -0.05
N ARG A 67 -1.20 12.57 -1.16
CA ARG A 67 -1.53 13.21 -2.45
C ARG A 67 -2.94 13.78 -2.48
N GLU A 68 -3.85 13.23 -1.69
CA GLU A 68 -5.22 13.73 -1.53
C GLU A 68 -5.28 15.03 -0.71
N GLN A 69 -4.23 15.35 0.06
CA GLN A 69 -4.12 16.62 0.77
C GLN A 69 -3.66 17.71 -0.23
N PRO A 70 -4.48 18.75 -0.51
CA PRO A 70 -4.06 19.85 -1.35
C PRO A 70 -2.84 20.55 -0.73
N ALA A 71 -1.95 21.05 -1.57
CA ALA A 71 -0.87 21.96 -1.20
C ALA A 71 -1.41 23.36 -0.77
N GLU A 72 -2.35 23.42 0.17
CA GLU A 72 -2.99 24.65 0.65
C GLU A 72 -2.19 25.39 1.74
N ALA A 73 -0.93 25.03 1.98
CA ALA A 73 -0.10 25.70 3.00
C ALA A 73 0.86 26.77 2.46
N ASN A 74 1.00 26.94 1.14
CA ASN A 74 2.03 27.83 0.55
C ASN A 74 1.49 28.94 -0.38
N ALA A 75 0.26 29.43 -0.13
CA ALA A 75 -0.31 30.58 -0.83
C ALA A 75 -0.71 31.73 0.10
N THR A 76 -0.01 31.91 1.23
CA THR A 76 -0.08 33.16 2.02
C THR A 76 1.27 33.47 2.68
N ALA A 77 2.17 34.11 1.94
CA ALA A 77 3.31 34.87 2.49
C ALA A 77 3.70 35.96 1.50
#